data_AF-A0A0T5NMR1-F1
#
_entry.id   AF-A0A0T5NMR1-F1
#
_cell.length_a   1.000
_cell.length_b   1.000
_cell.length_c   1.000
_cell.angle_alpha   90.00
_cell.angle_beta   90.00
_cell.angle_gamma   90.00
#
_symmetry.space_group_name_H-M   'P 1'
#
loop_
_entity.id
_entity.type
_entity.pdbx_description
1 polymer ?
#
loop_
_entity_poly.entity_id
_entity_poly.type
_entity_poly.pdbx_seq_one_letter_code
_entity_poly.pdbx_strand_id
1 'polypeptide(L)'
;FNACQIEGLPDSFYPDPEPAPKHPPSEPIPHMQAFFDAIDITTVFTGTEAYYLPPVDKVYMPSITRFQDPRNFYGVWAHELAHATKAPHRLNRDFGFSKFGNTSYA
;
A
#
# COMPACT_ATOMS: atom_id res chain seq x y z
N PHE A 1 20.45 -18.84 -3.40
CA PHE A 1 19.67 -19.56 -4.41
C PHE A 1 18.20 -19.52 -3.98
N ASN A 2 17.28 -19.07 -4.84
CA ASN A 2 15.84 -19.23 -4.68
C ASN A 2 15.47 -20.73 -4.79
N ALA A 3 14.30 -21.14 -4.30
CA ALA A 3 13.84 -22.54 -4.40
C ALA A 3 13.92 -23.09 -5.84
N CYS A 4 13.61 -22.27 -6.85
CA CYS A 4 13.71 -22.62 -8.27
C CYS A 4 15.16 -22.82 -8.78
N GLN A 5 16.16 -22.63 -7.92
CA GLN A 5 17.59 -22.74 -8.26
C GLN A 5 18.30 -23.84 -7.47
N ILE A 6 17.57 -24.70 -6.75
CA ILE A 6 18.12 -25.76 -5.90
C ILE A 6 17.48 -27.09 -6.30
N GLU A 7 18.29 -28.10 -6.60
CA GLU A 7 17.81 -29.45 -6.91
C GLU A 7 17.55 -30.26 -5.62
N GLY A 8 16.57 -31.16 -5.65
CA GLY A 8 16.31 -32.10 -4.55
C GLY A 8 15.52 -31.55 -3.37
N LEU A 9 14.94 -30.34 -3.48
CA LEU A 9 14.00 -29.82 -2.47
C LEU A 9 12.66 -30.57 -2.52
N PRO A 10 11.95 -30.68 -1.37
CA PRO A 10 10.59 -31.21 -1.35
C PRO A 10 9.62 -30.40 -2.22
N ASP A 11 8.61 -31.06 -2.77
CA ASP A 11 7.58 -30.44 -3.65
C ASP A 11 6.85 -29.26 -3.00
N SER A 12 6.78 -29.21 -1.66
CA SER A 12 6.19 -28.09 -0.92
C SER A 12 6.89 -26.74 -1.16
N PHE A 13 8.11 -26.74 -1.70
CA PHE A 13 8.83 -25.53 -2.10
C PHE A 13 8.46 -25.05 -3.52
N TYR A 14 7.63 -25.80 -4.24
CA TYR A 14 7.14 -25.51 -5.59
C TYR A 14 5.61 -25.55 -5.66
N PRO A 15 4.89 -24.79 -4.81
CA PRO A 15 3.43 -24.77 -4.88
C PRO A 15 2.96 -24.19 -6.23
N ASP A 16 1.88 -24.76 -6.77
CA ASP A 16 1.22 -24.17 -7.93
C ASP A 16 0.73 -22.75 -7.60
N PRO A 17 0.81 -21.81 -8.56
CA PRO A 17 0.28 -20.46 -8.35
C PRO A 17 -1.22 -20.52 -8.04
N GLU A 18 -1.64 -19.98 -6.90
CA GLU A 18 -3.05 -19.84 -6.60
C GLU A 18 -3.71 -18.85 -7.58
N PRO A 19 -4.88 -19.18 -8.17
CA PRO A 19 -5.60 -18.25 -9.01
C PRO A 19 -5.96 -16.99 -8.23
N ALA A 20 -5.74 -15.82 -8.84
CA ALA A 20 -6.13 -14.55 -8.24
C ALA A 20 -7.65 -14.54 -7.93
N PRO A 21 -8.07 -14.30 -6.67
CA PRO A 21 -9.47 -14.18 -6.32
C PRO A 21 -10.13 -13.07 -7.13
N LYS A 22 -11.34 -13.34 -7.66
CA LYS A 22 -12.14 -12.32 -8.33
C LYS A 22 -12.90 -11.52 -7.28
N HIS A 23 -12.78 -10.21 -7.33
CA HIS A 23 -13.52 -9.28 -6.48
C HIS A 23 -14.47 -8.46 -7.35
N PRO A 24 -15.68 -8.12 -6.84
CA PRO A 24 -16.56 -7.19 -7.53
C PRO A 24 -15.84 -5.84 -7.73
N PRO A 25 -15.94 -5.21 -8.91
CA PRO A 25 -15.36 -3.89 -9.13
C PRO A 25 -15.96 -2.88 -8.16
N SER A 26 -15.15 -1.96 -7.66
CA SER A 26 -15.59 -0.87 -6.78
C SER A 26 -16.20 -1.29 -5.43
N GLU A 27 -16.11 -2.55 -5.02
CA GLU A 27 -16.57 -3.02 -3.71
C GLU A 27 -15.40 -3.25 -2.75
N PRO A 28 -15.55 -2.88 -1.46
CA PRO A 28 -14.55 -3.19 -0.44
C PRO A 28 -14.29 -4.70 -0.31
N ILE A 29 -13.05 -5.07 -0.08
CA ILE A 29 -12.67 -6.45 0.25
C ILE A 29 -12.68 -6.57 1.78
N PRO A 30 -13.57 -7.36 2.41
CA PRO A 30 -13.84 -7.25 3.85
C PRO A 30 -12.61 -7.35 4.76
N HIS A 31 -11.71 -8.31 4.50
CA HIS A 31 -10.51 -8.48 5.32
C HIS A 31 -9.49 -7.36 5.11
N MET A 32 -9.39 -6.79 3.91
CA MET A 32 -8.55 -5.62 3.66
C MET A 32 -9.15 -4.40 4.34
N GLN A 33 -10.45 -4.15 4.15
CA GLN A 33 -11.14 -3.03 4.77
C GLN A 33 -10.95 -3.03 6.30
N ALA A 34 -11.15 -4.18 6.95
CA ALA A 34 -10.94 -4.33 8.39
C ALA A 34 -9.50 -4.01 8.83
N PHE A 35 -8.50 -4.40 8.03
CA PHE A 35 -7.10 -4.07 8.29
C PHE A 35 -6.86 -2.55 8.22
N PHE A 36 -7.35 -1.88 7.16
CA PHE A 36 -7.15 -0.44 6.99
C PHE A 36 -7.94 0.40 8.00
N ASP A 37 -9.16 -0.02 8.34
CA ASP A 37 -9.98 0.66 9.35
C ASP A 37 -9.38 0.57 10.76
N ALA A 38 -8.56 -0.45 11.03
CA ALA A 38 -7.85 -0.60 12.30
C ALA A 38 -6.60 0.31 12.43
N ILE A 39 -6.17 0.95 11.34
CA ILE A 39 -5.00 1.84 11.36
C ILE A 39 -5.44 3.24 11.80
N ASP A 40 -4.90 3.70 12.92
CA ASP A 40 -5.20 5.00 13.52
C ASP A 40 -4.49 6.16 12.80
N ILE A 41 -4.79 6.32 11.51
CA ILE A 41 -4.35 7.44 10.67
C ILE A 41 -5.57 7.95 9.93
N THR A 42 -5.93 9.21 10.17
CA THR A 42 -7.13 9.82 9.58
C THR A 42 -7.05 9.79 8.06
N THR A 43 -8.00 9.08 7.44
CA THR A 43 -8.15 9.00 5.99
C THR A 43 -9.43 9.72 5.54
N VAL A 44 -9.32 10.60 4.55
CA VAL A 44 -10.43 11.35 3.97
C VAL A 44 -10.67 10.88 2.54
N PHE A 45 -11.87 10.35 2.28
CA PHE A 45 -12.28 9.91 0.95
C PHE A 45 -12.87 11.06 0.15
N THR A 46 -12.05 11.73 -0.67
CA THR A 46 -12.47 12.89 -1.47
C THR A 46 -11.55 13.13 -2.65
N GLY A 47 -12.00 13.98 -3.58
CA GLY A 47 -11.20 14.41 -4.72
C GLY A 47 -10.85 13.27 -5.67
N THR A 48 -9.75 13.48 -6.41
CA THR A 48 -9.34 12.62 -7.51
C THR A 48 -7.95 12.03 -7.38
N GLU A 49 -7.21 12.44 -6.36
CA GLU A 49 -5.81 12.11 -6.16
C GLU A 49 -5.62 11.50 -4.77
N ALA A 50 -4.69 10.55 -4.66
CA ALA A 50 -4.26 9.97 -3.40
C ALA A 50 -2.98 10.65 -2.94
N TYR A 51 -2.92 11.05 -1.67
CA TYR A 51 -1.70 11.61 -1.07
C TYR A 51 -1.80 11.63 0.46
N TYR A 52 -0.67 11.43 1.13
CA TYR A 52 -0.46 11.86 2.51
C TYR A 52 -0.08 13.34 2.57
N LEU A 53 -0.74 14.12 3.45
CA LEU A 53 -0.48 15.54 3.67
C LEU A 53 0.19 15.76 5.04
N PRO A 54 1.54 15.92 5.10
CA PRO A 54 2.27 16.02 6.35
C PRO A 54 1.84 17.16 7.30
N PRO A 55 1.52 18.38 6.83
CA PRO A 55 1.16 19.49 7.72
C PRO A 55 -0.08 19.25 8.58
N VAL A 56 -1.00 18.38 8.16
CA VAL A 56 -2.27 18.09 8.88
C VAL A 56 -2.38 16.64 9.31
N ASP A 57 -1.36 15.83 9.03
CA ASP A 57 -1.30 14.41 9.36
C ASP A 57 -2.48 13.57 8.86
N LYS A 58 -2.86 13.73 7.58
CA LYS A 58 -3.99 13.00 6.98
C LYS A 58 -3.63 12.34 5.66
N VAL A 59 -4.26 11.21 5.40
CA VAL A 59 -4.29 10.58 4.08
C VAL A 59 -5.55 11.03 3.34
N TYR A 60 -5.40 11.39 2.08
CA TYR A 60 -6.50 11.66 1.15
C TYR A 60 -6.54 10.54 0.13
N MET A 61 -7.73 10.00 -0.12
CA MET A 61 -7.95 8.91 -1.05
C MET A 61 -9.13 9.25 -1.97
N PRO A 62 -9.04 8.99 -3.29
CA PRO A 62 -10.21 9.04 -4.14
C PRO A 62 -11.17 7.89 -3.80
N SER A 63 -12.45 8.04 -4.19
CA SER A 63 -13.44 6.96 -4.05
C SER A 63 -12.96 5.67 -4.71
N ILE A 64 -13.25 4.52 -4.08
CA ILE A 64 -12.96 3.18 -4.62
C ILE A 64 -13.52 2.98 -6.03
N THR A 65 -14.62 3.67 -6.36
CA THR A 65 -15.25 3.65 -7.69
C THR A 65 -14.38 4.21 -8.81
N ARG A 66 -13.29 4.90 -8.49
CA ARG A 66 -12.31 5.41 -9.46
C ARG A 66 -11.21 4.41 -9.79
N PHE A 67 -11.20 3.25 -9.15
CA PHE A 67 -10.22 2.18 -9.38
C PHE A 67 -10.86 1.04 -10.16
N GLN A 68 -10.10 0.50 -11.13
CA GLN A 68 -10.55 -0.65 -11.93
C GLN A 68 -10.68 -1.93 -11.10
N ASP A 69 -9.84 -2.06 -10.07
CA ASP A 69 -9.78 -3.21 -9.18
C ASP A 69 -9.69 -2.71 -7.73
N PRO A 70 -10.51 -3.21 -6.79
CA PRO A 70 -10.43 -2.82 -5.39
C PRO A 70 -9.05 -3.09 -4.74
N ARG A 71 -8.28 -4.06 -5.24
CA ARG A 71 -6.90 -4.30 -4.76
C ARG A 71 -5.98 -3.14 -5.11
N ASN A 72 -6.20 -2.45 -6.24
CA ASN A 72 -5.43 -1.25 -6.58
C ASN A 72 -5.77 -0.10 -5.63
N PHE A 73 -7.03 0.03 -5.20
CA PHE A 73 -7.44 1.00 -4.19
C PHE A 73 -6.70 0.77 -2.87
N TYR A 74 -6.69 -0.48 -2.36
CA TYR A 74 -5.97 -0.81 -1.13
C TYR A 74 -4.45 -0.70 -1.28
N GLY A 75 -3.89 -1.02 -2.46
CA GLY A 75 -2.47 -0.83 -2.74
C GLY A 75 -2.05 0.63 -2.67
N VAL A 76 -2.85 1.54 -3.24
CA VAL A 76 -2.62 2.99 -3.16
C VAL A 76 -2.83 3.50 -1.73
N TRP A 77 -3.87 3.04 -1.02
CA TRP A 77 -4.05 3.41 0.39
C TRP A 77 -2.87 2.96 1.25
N ALA A 78 -2.35 1.74 1.04
CA ALA A 78 -1.14 1.26 1.72
C ALA A 78 0.07 2.14 1.43
N HIS A 79 0.24 2.59 0.19
CA HIS A 79 1.32 3.48 -0.20
C HIS A 79 1.25 4.81 0.58
N GLU A 80 0.07 5.42 0.68
CA GLU A 80 -0.10 6.67 1.42
C GLU A 80 0.05 6.50 2.94
N LEU A 81 -0.40 5.38 3.51
CA LEU A 81 -0.12 5.05 4.91
C LEU A 81 1.37 4.83 5.15
N ALA A 82 2.09 4.24 4.20
CA ALA A 82 3.53 4.12 4.28
C ALA A 82 4.20 5.50 4.30
N HIS A 83 3.72 6.48 3.52
CA HIS A 83 4.17 7.88 3.65
C HIS A 83 3.85 8.47 5.00
N ALA A 84 2.65 8.21 5.52
CA ALA A 84 2.20 8.70 6.81
C ALA A 84 3.13 8.26 7.95
N THR A 85 3.76 7.09 7.90
CA THR A 85 4.77 6.68 8.91
C THR A 85 5.92 7.68 9.10
N LYS A 86 6.15 8.60 8.14
CA LYS A 86 7.12 9.70 8.22
C LYS A 86 6.86 10.68 9.36
N ALA A 87 5.62 10.82 9.85
CA ALA A 87 5.28 11.83 10.85
C ALA A 87 6.22 11.82 12.07
N PRO A 88 6.55 12.99 12.67
CA PRO A 88 7.51 13.07 13.77
C PRO A 88 7.13 12.24 15.00
N HIS A 89 5.84 12.05 15.26
CA HIS A 89 5.33 11.24 16.37
C HIS A 89 5.19 9.75 16.04
N ARG A 90 5.58 9.32 14.83
CA ARG A 90 5.63 7.92 14.39
C ARG A 90 7.09 7.49 14.20
N LEU A 91 7.52 7.14 12.98
CA LEU A 91 8.90 6.70 12.74
C LEU A 91 9.88 7.85 12.58
N ASN A 92 9.40 9.10 12.48
CA ASN A 92 10.21 10.29 12.30
C ASN A 92 11.28 10.14 11.20
N ARG A 93 10.88 9.58 10.05
CA ARG A 93 11.81 9.35 8.93
C ARG A 93 12.21 10.68 8.32
N ASP A 94 13.50 10.98 8.35
CA ASP A 94 14.06 12.14 7.65
C ASP A 94 14.71 11.69 6.34
N PHE A 95 14.21 12.23 5.24
CA PHE A 95 14.79 12.05 3.92
C PHE A 95 15.55 13.31 3.46
N GLY A 96 15.71 14.32 4.33
CA GLY A 96 16.36 15.58 4.00
C GLY A 96 15.81 16.19 2.70
N PHE A 97 16.73 16.60 1.82
CA PHE A 97 16.40 17.05 0.47
C PHE A 97 16.20 15.90 -0.52
N SER A 98 16.43 14.64 -0.14
CA SER A 98 16.33 13.49 -1.03
C SER A 98 14.93 13.36 -1.59
N LYS A 99 14.83 13.53 -2.90
CA LYS A 99 13.63 13.33 -3.70
C LYS A 99 14.01 12.45 -4.87
N PHE A 100 13.07 11.63 -5.32
CA PHE A 100 13.28 10.82 -6.51
C PHE A 100 13.88 11.67 -7.64
N GLY A 101 15.06 11.27 -8.14
CA GLY A 101 15.76 11.96 -9.21
C GLY A 101 16.80 13.01 -8.79
N ASN A 102 17.16 13.16 -7.51
CA ASN A 102 18.26 14.03 -7.09
C ASN A 102 19.46 13.27 -6.47
N THR A 103 20.61 13.93 -6.38
CA THR A 103 21.85 13.33 -5.86
C THR A 103 21.71 12.78 -4.45
N SER A 104 20.90 13.41 -3.62
CA SER A 104 20.64 12.93 -2.25
C SER A 104 19.80 11.64 -2.22
N TYR A 105 19.15 11.24 -3.32
CA TYR A 105 18.36 10.01 -3.46
C TYR A 105 19.16 8.82 -4.03
N ALA A 106 20.35 9.06 -4.61
CA ALA A 106 21.17 8.06 -5.30
C ALA A 106 22.24 7.42 -4.41
#